data_AF-A0A257NW68-F1
#
_entry.id   AF-A0A257NW68-F1
#
_cell.length_a   1.000
_cell.length_b   1.000
_cell.length_c   1.000
_cell.angle_alpha   90.00
_cell.angle_beta   90.00
_cell.angle_gamma   90.00
#
_symmetry.space_group_name_H-M   'P 1'
#
loop_
_entity.id
_entity.type
_entity.pdbx_description
1 polymer ?
#
loop_
_entity_poly.entity_id
_entity_poly.type
_entity_poly.pdbx_seq_one_letter_code
_entity_poly.pdbx_strand_id
1 'polypeptide(L)'
;MESPTKARTIGHYLGKDYTVLASVGHVRDLPKSNKDAVDIEDGFTPRYVIPAEKREVIEKIEHAAAKADEIYLATDPDREGEAIAWHIKEVAGLKSPKRVVFHEITKDAIEEALAHPRSIDENLRRAQEARRVLDRIVGYDLSGLIWKKVRYGLSAGRVQSPALRILAEREREIKAFIPVVYFVLSALFKSKQGDIGMTCTEQPATKEEAERILEAGRGAKWRVGAVTEKAEERNPRPPFTTSTLQQTASTRLGFAPSRTMRAAQKLYEAGHITYMRTDSVNLAKEAVAKMAGVVEKEFGKDYLHVRAYKTTSKNAQEAHEAIRPTDPAHERAGATPDETELYALIRTRALASQMAAAKIMRTNITAKADAEQIPLFTANGSRMLFPGWLALDTAARGEDVELPKLAVDDPLTLLSLSSEEKQTEPPNRYTEAGLIKELEKRGIGRPSTYASIMKTIADRGYVEKLGRALKPTATGMVVSGWLEENFPTYVSDTFTAEMEDELDEIARGERGYTETLAAFYGPFEKAVRAKDKLPKATSLGDVPPEFPCPLCGGPMEFKLGRGGV
;
A
#
# COMPACT_ATOMS: atom_id res chain seq x y z
N MET A 1 -19.60 13.67 15.73
CA MET A 1 -18.85 12.53 15.13
C MET A 1 -19.14 12.46 13.64
N GLU A 2 -18.36 11.73 12.85
CA GLU A 2 -18.58 11.51 11.42
C GLU A 2 -19.45 10.29 11.10
N SER A 3 -19.56 9.30 12.00
CA SER A 3 -20.23 8.02 11.72
C SER A 3 -21.29 7.68 12.77
N PRO A 4 -22.48 7.16 12.36
CA PRO A 4 -23.50 6.70 13.30
C PRO A 4 -23.03 5.57 14.22
N THR A 5 -22.18 4.66 13.73
CA THR A 5 -21.64 3.57 14.58
C THR A 5 -20.78 4.15 15.69
N LYS A 6 -19.84 5.04 15.34
CA LYS A 6 -18.98 5.76 16.28
C LYS A 6 -19.80 6.53 17.33
N ALA A 7 -20.85 7.22 16.90
CA ALA A 7 -21.75 7.94 17.80
C ALA A 7 -22.46 7.01 18.81
N ARG A 8 -22.92 5.83 18.37
CA ARG A 8 -23.52 4.83 19.28
C ARG A 8 -22.50 4.25 20.26
N THR A 9 -21.32 3.86 19.78
CA THR A 9 -20.26 3.29 20.63
C THR A 9 -19.86 4.27 21.74
N ILE A 10 -19.62 5.53 21.39
CA ILE A 10 -19.21 6.55 22.35
C ILE A 10 -20.38 6.96 23.26
N GLY A 11 -21.61 7.01 22.74
CA GLY A 11 -22.80 7.24 23.56
C GLY A 11 -22.98 6.18 24.66
N HIS A 12 -22.55 4.94 24.44
CA HIS A 12 -22.57 3.90 25.47
C HIS A 12 -21.60 4.20 26.63
N TYR A 13 -20.44 4.81 26.35
CA TYR A 13 -19.46 5.18 27.37
C TYR A 13 -19.85 6.43 28.15
N LEU A 14 -20.44 7.42 27.47
CA LEU A 14 -20.74 8.73 28.06
C LEU A 14 -22.06 8.78 28.85
N GLY A 15 -22.96 7.82 28.66
CA GLY A 15 -24.21 7.75 29.41
C GLY A 15 -25.22 8.83 29.03
N LYS A 16 -26.09 9.20 29.97
CA LYS A 16 -27.28 10.04 29.71
C LYS A 16 -26.98 11.54 29.64
N ASP A 17 -25.83 11.98 30.13
CA ASP A 17 -25.48 13.40 30.21
C ASP A 17 -25.02 13.96 28.86
N TYR A 18 -24.84 13.09 27.85
CA TYR A 18 -24.38 13.48 26.52
C TYR A 18 -25.39 13.09 25.43
N THR A 19 -25.65 14.03 24.51
CA THR A 19 -26.31 13.73 23.23
C THR A 19 -25.24 13.59 22.14
N VAL A 20 -25.08 12.38 21.60
CA VAL A 20 -24.04 12.08 20.60
C VAL A 20 -24.63 11.99 19.19
N LEU A 21 -24.23 12.90 18.30
CA LEU A 21 -24.72 12.98 16.92
C LEU A 21 -23.63 12.69 15.87
N ALA A 22 -24.07 12.23 14.70
CA ALA A 22 -23.22 11.92 13.55
C ALA A 22 -23.53 12.82 12.34
N SER A 23 -22.49 13.40 11.73
CA SER A 23 -22.58 14.21 10.51
C SER A 23 -22.65 13.37 9.21
N VAL A 24 -22.36 12.07 9.32
CA VAL A 24 -22.29 11.12 8.20
C VAL A 24 -21.21 11.53 7.19
N GLY A 25 -20.02 11.91 7.69
CA GLY A 25 -18.90 12.45 6.91
C GLY A 25 -18.97 13.97 6.71
N HIS A 26 -18.48 14.44 5.56
CA HIS A 26 -18.48 15.86 5.20
C HIS A 26 -19.91 16.43 5.10
N VAL A 27 -20.10 17.65 5.60
CA VAL A 27 -21.39 18.39 5.54
C VAL A 27 -21.39 19.49 4.48
N ARG A 28 -20.23 19.79 3.91
CA ARG A 28 -20.02 20.71 2.78
C ARG A 28 -19.09 20.07 1.76
N ASP A 29 -19.21 20.49 0.51
CA ASP A 29 -18.20 20.21 -0.52
C ASP A 29 -18.15 21.37 -1.53
N LEU A 30 -17.16 21.35 -2.40
CA LEU A 30 -17.07 22.25 -3.54
C LEU A 30 -18.19 21.94 -4.56
N PRO A 31 -18.79 22.95 -5.21
CA PRO A 31 -19.83 22.75 -6.22
C PRO A 31 -19.32 21.88 -7.37
N LYS A 32 -20.24 21.26 -8.11
CA LYS A 32 -19.87 20.40 -9.26
C LYS A 32 -19.23 21.20 -10.41
N SER A 33 -19.70 22.43 -10.62
CA SER A 33 -19.12 23.36 -11.61
C SER A 33 -17.82 23.93 -11.08
N ASN A 34 -16.75 23.92 -11.88
CA ASN A 34 -15.48 24.51 -11.49
C ASN A 34 -15.48 26.05 -11.55
N LYS A 35 -16.34 26.65 -12.39
CA LYS A 35 -16.44 28.11 -12.53
C LYS A 35 -16.72 28.82 -11.20
N ASP A 36 -17.36 28.11 -10.28
CA ASP A 36 -17.81 28.65 -9.01
C ASP A 36 -17.15 27.94 -7.82
N ALA A 37 -16.15 27.08 -8.05
CA ALA A 37 -15.63 26.22 -6.98
C ALA A 37 -14.49 26.84 -6.18
N VAL A 38 -13.57 27.52 -6.86
CA VAL A 38 -12.39 28.12 -6.24
C VAL A 38 -12.18 29.49 -6.87
N ASP A 39 -12.10 30.50 -6.02
CA ASP A 39 -11.77 31.86 -6.40
C ASP A 39 -10.24 32.03 -6.43
N ILE A 40 -9.66 31.92 -7.62
CA ILE A 40 -8.19 31.95 -7.78
C ILE A 40 -7.64 33.37 -7.58
N GLU A 41 -8.40 34.40 -7.96
CA GLU A 41 -7.99 35.80 -7.82
C GLU A 41 -8.01 36.22 -6.35
N ASP A 42 -8.96 35.71 -5.58
CA ASP A 42 -9.05 35.87 -4.12
C ASP A 42 -8.23 34.80 -3.36
N GLY A 43 -6.97 34.60 -3.76
CA GLY A 43 -6.04 33.77 -2.98
C GLY A 43 -6.42 32.28 -2.84
N PHE A 44 -7.12 31.73 -3.84
CA PHE A 44 -7.62 30.35 -3.88
C PHE A 44 -8.70 30.04 -2.84
N THR A 45 -9.59 30.98 -2.56
CA THR A 45 -10.71 30.80 -1.64
C THR A 45 -11.73 29.77 -2.17
N PRO A 46 -11.96 28.64 -1.48
CA PRO A 46 -12.97 27.67 -1.90
C PRO A 46 -14.38 28.16 -1.59
N ARG A 47 -15.31 27.93 -2.52
CA ARG A 47 -16.74 28.17 -2.29
C ARG A 47 -17.40 26.85 -1.94
N TYR A 48 -17.78 26.72 -0.67
CA TYR A 48 -18.43 25.53 -0.17
C TYR A 48 -19.96 25.60 -0.29
N VAL A 49 -20.57 24.50 -0.74
CA VAL A 49 -22.02 24.33 -0.78
C VAL A 49 -22.44 23.17 0.13
N ILE A 50 -23.66 23.25 0.66
CA ILE A 50 -24.26 22.19 1.46
C ILE A 50 -24.99 21.23 0.50
N PRO A 51 -24.58 19.95 0.40
CA PRO A 51 -25.32 18.95 -0.37
C PRO A 51 -26.74 18.79 0.18
N ALA A 52 -27.72 18.56 -0.70
CA ALA A 52 -29.13 18.52 -0.32
C ALA A 52 -29.41 17.45 0.75
N GLU A 53 -28.74 16.30 0.63
CA GLU A 53 -28.80 15.17 1.56
C GLU A 53 -28.21 15.45 2.96
N LYS A 54 -27.54 16.60 3.14
CA LYS A 54 -26.93 16.99 4.42
C LYS A 54 -27.75 17.98 5.25
N ARG A 55 -28.78 18.60 4.66
CA ARG A 55 -29.59 19.63 5.33
C ARG A 55 -30.26 19.12 6.61
N GLU A 56 -30.92 17.97 6.53
CA GLU A 56 -31.59 17.37 7.71
C GLU A 56 -30.60 17.02 8.83
N VAL A 57 -29.38 16.60 8.47
CA VAL A 57 -28.32 16.30 9.44
C VAL A 57 -27.85 17.58 10.14
N ILE A 58 -27.71 18.68 9.39
CA ILE A 58 -27.31 19.99 9.92
C ILE A 58 -28.38 20.52 10.87
N GLU A 59 -29.65 20.52 10.47
CA GLU A 59 -30.77 20.98 11.30
C GLU A 59 -30.84 20.22 12.63
N LYS A 60 -30.59 18.90 12.61
CA LYS A 60 -30.51 18.09 13.83
C LYS A 60 -29.35 18.52 14.74
N ILE A 61 -28.20 18.85 14.17
CA ILE A 61 -27.03 19.33 14.93
C ILE A 61 -27.32 20.70 15.53
N GLU A 62 -27.87 21.63 14.77
CA GLU A 62 -28.24 22.98 15.24
C GLU A 62 -29.25 22.92 16.39
N HIS A 63 -30.29 22.09 16.25
CA HIS A 63 -31.31 21.94 17.28
C HIS A 63 -30.76 21.37 18.59
N ALA A 64 -29.85 20.40 18.51
CA ALA A 64 -29.19 19.84 19.69
C ALA A 64 -28.20 20.83 20.32
N ALA A 65 -27.41 21.53 19.49
CA ALA A 65 -26.46 22.53 19.94
C ALA A 65 -27.12 23.69 20.70
N ALA A 66 -28.33 24.10 20.28
CA ALA A 66 -29.09 25.15 20.96
C ALA A 66 -29.52 24.80 22.39
N LYS A 67 -29.52 23.51 22.76
CA LYS A 67 -29.92 23.02 24.10
C LYS A 67 -28.74 22.56 24.95
N ALA A 68 -27.54 22.51 24.39
CA ALA A 68 -26.37 21.98 25.07
C ALA A 68 -25.62 23.08 25.82
N ASP A 69 -25.17 22.78 27.04
CA ASP A 69 -24.29 23.67 27.81
C ASP A 69 -22.89 23.74 27.18
N GLU A 70 -22.42 22.60 26.65
CA GLU A 70 -21.12 22.47 26.01
C GLU A 70 -21.21 21.65 24.71
N ILE A 71 -20.37 21.98 23.74
CA ILE A 71 -20.36 21.34 22.42
C ILE A 71 -18.99 20.76 22.13
N TYR A 72 -18.96 19.47 21.80
CA TYR A 72 -17.73 18.72 21.49
C TYR A 72 -17.72 18.24 20.03
N LEU A 73 -16.64 18.55 19.32
CA LEU A 73 -16.33 18.04 17.99
C LEU A 73 -15.30 16.92 18.11
N ALA A 74 -15.73 15.70 17.80
CA ALA A 74 -14.94 14.48 18.03
C ALA A 74 -14.77 13.64 16.75
N THR A 75 -14.40 14.32 15.67
CA THR A 75 -14.03 13.67 14.40
C THR A 75 -12.67 13.00 14.49
N ASP A 76 -12.32 12.21 13.48
CA ASP A 76 -11.07 11.46 13.41
C ASP A 76 -9.82 12.35 13.57
N PRO A 77 -8.70 11.77 14.04
CA PRO A 77 -7.49 12.51 14.39
C PRO A 77 -6.61 12.84 13.18
N ASP A 78 -7.18 13.05 11.99
CA ASP A 78 -6.45 13.40 10.78
C ASP A 78 -6.91 14.74 10.20
N ARG A 79 -6.21 15.23 9.17
CA ARG A 79 -6.57 16.49 8.48
C ARG A 79 -7.98 16.47 7.88
N GLU A 80 -8.50 15.29 7.50
CA GLU A 80 -9.87 15.16 7.01
C GLU A 80 -10.88 15.34 8.13
N GLY A 81 -10.68 14.70 9.28
CA GLY A 81 -11.49 14.88 10.47
C GLY A 81 -11.47 16.32 10.97
N GLU A 82 -10.32 17.00 10.91
CA GLU A 82 -10.22 18.41 11.29
C GLU A 82 -11.04 19.33 10.36
N ALA A 83 -10.98 19.11 9.05
CA ALA A 83 -11.81 19.83 8.09
C ALA A 83 -13.31 19.57 8.27
N ILE A 84 -13.71 18.34 8.61
CA ILE A 84 -15.11 18.01 8.94
C ILE A 84 -15.55 18.76 10.20
N ALA A 85 -14.73 18.79 11.25
CA ALA A 85 -15.02 19.53 12.47
C ALA A 85 -15.23 21.03 12.18
N TRP A 86 -14.33 21.62 11.38
CA TRP A 86 -14.47 23.00 10.93
C TRP A 86 -15.74 23.21 10.09
N HIS A 87 -16.04 22.34 9.13
CA HIS A 87 -17.25 22.44 8.33
C HIS A 87 -18.53 22.38 9.16
N ILE A 88 -18.58 21.53 10.17
CA ILE A 88 -19.73 21.44 11.10
C ILE A 88 -19.86 22.73 11.91
N LYS A 89 -18.75 23.25 12.46
CA LYS A 89 -18.73 24.51 13.22
C LYS A 89 -19.33 25.65 12.40
N GLU A 90 -18.84 25.84 11.17
CA GLU A 90 -19.25 26.95 10.31
C GLU A 90 -20.71 26.84 9.89
N VAL A 91 -21.17 25.66 9.49
CA VAL A 91 -22.52 25.48 8.95
C VAL A 91 -23.58 25.53 10.03
N ALA A 92 -23.33 24.88 11.17
CA ALA A 92 -24.28 24.86 12.28
C ALA A 92 -24.15 26.08 13.22
N GLY A 93 -23.30 27.06 12.88
CA GLY A 93 -23.11 28.29 13.65
C GLY A 93 -22.64 28.06 15.09
N LEU A 94 -21.83 27.03 15.33
CA LEU A 94 -21.46 26.60 16.68
C LEU A 94 -20.54 27.63 17.36
N LYS A 95 -20.95 28.12 18.53
CA LYS A 95 -20.16 29.05 19.34
C LYS A 95 -19.21 28.29 20.25
N SER A 96 -17.91 28.58 20.13
CA SER A 96 -16.83 28.04 20.98
C SER A 96 -16.85 26.50 21.17
N PRO A 97 -16.98 25.68 20.10
CA PRO A 97 -16.93 24.23 20.27
C PRO A 97 -15.54 23.76 20.72
N LYS A 98 -15.51 22.73 21.57
CA LYS A 98 -14.31 22.04 22.04
C LYS A 98 -13.95 20.90 21.08
N ARG A 99 -12.70 20.80 20.63
CA ARG A 99 -12.21 19.73 19.75
C ARG A 99 -11.58 18.61 20.57
N VAL A 100 -12.06 17.38 20.39
CA VAL A 100 -11.61 16.18 21.13
C VAL A 100 -11.01 15.19 20.16
N VAL A 101 -9.82 14.67 20.46
CA VAL A 101 -9.04 13.79 19.57
C VAL A 101 -8.69 12.51 20.32
N PHE A 102 -8.88 11.36 19.68
CA PHE A 102 -8.51 10.05 20.21
C PHE A 102 -8.11 9.11 19.07
N HIS A 103 -7.27 8.14 19.39
CA HIS A 103 -6.72 7.16 18.43
C HIS A 103 -7.26 5.74 18.62
N GLU A 104 -8.07 5.53 19.65
CA GLU A 104 -8.87 4.34 19.88
C GLU A 104 -10.19 4.71 20.58
N ILE A 105 -11.20 3.86 20.43
CA ILE A 105 -12.53 4.08 21.01
C ILE A 105 -12.70 3.13 22.19
N THR A 106 -12.09 3.50 23.31
CA THR A 106 -12.24 2.83 24.61
C THR A 106 -12.80 3.83 25.62
N LYS A 107 -13.40 3.34 26.72
CA LYS A 107 -13.95 4.22 27.76
C LYS A 107 -12.90 5.22 28.27
N ASP A 108 -11.75 4.71 28.69
CA ASP A 108 -10.66 5.52 29.25
C ASP A 108 -10.13 6.55 28.25
N ALA A 109 -9.93 6.17 26.98
CA ALA A 109 -9.43 7.10 25.96
C ALA A 109 -10.42 8.23 25.66
N ILE A 110 -11.72 7.94 25.70
CA ILE A 110 -12.77 8.94 25.47
C ILE A 110 -12.88 9.90 26.67
N GLU A 111 -12.86 9.38 27.90
CA GLU A 111 -12.89 10.19 29.12
C GLU A 111 -11.66 11.11 29.19
N GLU A 112 -10.47 10.58 28.91
CA GLU A 112 -9.22 11.35 28.86
C GLU A 112 -9.26 12.46 27.79
N ALA A 113 -9.77 12.13 26.60
CA ALA A 113 -9.87 13.10 25.51
C ALA A 113 -10.90 14.21 25.80
N LEU A 114 -11.97 13.92 26.53
CA LEU A 114 -12.96 14.92 26.97
C LEU A 114 -12.40 15.83 28.07
N ALA A 115 -11.52 15.32 28.93
CA ALA A 115 -10.85 16.11 29.96
C ALA A 115 -9.84 17.11 29.37
N HIS A 116 -9.27 16.80 28.20
CA HIS A 116 -8.24 17.61 27.54
C HIS A 116 -8.63 18.08 26.12
N PRO A 117 -9.71 18.87 25.98
CA PRO A 117 -10.09 19.40 24.68
C PRO A 117 -9.09 20.43 24.17
N ARG A 118 -8.96 20.53 22.85
CA ARG A 118 -8.20 21.56 22.16
C ARG A 118 -9.10 22.47 21.31
N SER A 119 -8.53 23.52 20.72
CA SER A 119 -9.17 24.24 19.62
C SER A 119 -9.08 23.46 18.31
N ILE A 120 -9.88 23.85 17.32
CA ILE A 120 -9.67 23.36 15.95
C ILE A 120 -8.28 23.80 15.50
N ASP A 121 -7.56 22.86 14.89
CA ASP A 121 -6.24 23.08 14.34
C ASP A 121 -6.36 23.66 12.92
N GLU A 122 -6.16 24.97 12.83
CA GLU A 122 -6.30 25.70 11.57
C GLU A 122 -5.25 25.28 10.52
N ASN A 123 -4.07 24.80 10.94
CA ASN A 123 -3.04 24.34 10.01
C ASN A 123 -3.45 23.01 9.36
N LEU A 124 -3.93 22.05 10.16
CA LEU A 124 -4.48 20.79 9.63
C LEU A 124 -5.68 21.02 8.71
N ARG A 125 -6.58 21.94 9.10
CA ARG A 125 -7.72 22.34 8.26
C ARG A 125 -7.25 22.91 6.93
N ARG A 126 -6.33 23.88 6.94
CA ARG A 126 -5.81 24.52 5.73
C ARG A 126 -5.02 23.55 4.84
N ALA A 127 -4.32 22.58 5.41
CA ALA A 127 -3.65 21.53 4.64
C ALA A 127 -4.65 20.65 3.88
N GLN A 128 -5.77 20.27 4.51
CA GLN A 128 -6.84 19.53 3.83
C GLN A 128 -7.50 20.39 2.75
N GLU A 129 -7.75 21.66 3.04
CA GLU A 129 -8.34 22.62 2.09
C GLU A 129 -7.43 22.81 0.86
N ALA A 130 -6.13 22.99 1.08
CA ALA A 130 -5.12 23.12 0.02
C ALA A 130 -5.11 21.88 -0.87
N ARG A 131 -5.10 20.69 -0.25
CA ARG A 131 -5.21 19.42 -0.99
C ARG A 131 -6.48 19.38 -1.84
N ARG A 132 -7.62 19.74 -1.26
CA ARG A 132 -8.93 19.71 -1.95
C ARG A 132 -8.96 20.67 -3.13
N VAL A 133 -8.39 21.86 -2.98
CA VAL A 133 -8.28 22.88 -4.02
C VAL A 133 -7.32 22.46 -5.13
N LEU A 134 -6.13 21.96 -4.80
CA LEU A 134 -5.17 21.42 -5.78
C LEU A 134 -5.79 20.30 -6.60
N ASP A 135 -6.37 19.29 -5.93
CA ASP A 135 -6.97 18.15 -6.61
C ASP A 135 -8.13 18.59 -7.50
N ARG A 136 -8.88 19.64 -7.12
CA ARG A 136 -9.94 20.23 -7.94
C ARG A 136 -9.39 20.89 -9.19
N ILE A 137 -8.43 21.79 -9.03
CA ILE A 137 -7.89 22.60 -10.12
C ILE A 137 -7.14 21.72 -11.13
N VAL A 138 -6.25 20.86 -10.66
CA VAL A 138 -5.53 19.90 -11.51
C VAL A 138 -6.49 18.96 -12.21
N GLY A 139 -7.45 18.42 -11.44
CA GLY A 139 -8.45 17.50 -11.97
C GLY A 139 -9.25 18.13 -13.10
N TYR A 140 -9.70 19.37 -12.93
CA TYR A 140 -10.53 20.05 -13.93
C TYR A 140 -9.73 20.44 -15.18
N ASP A 141 -8.63 21.17 -15.02
CA ASP A 141 -7.88 21.75 -16.13
C ASP A 141 -7.23 20.65 -16.97
N LEU A 142 -6.60 19.65 -16.32
CA LEU A 142 -5.94 18.56 -17.02
C LEU A 142 -6.93 17.57 -17.64
N SER A 143 -8.03 17.24 -16.94
CA SER A 143 -9.06 16.37 -17.53
C SER A 143 -9.76 17.05 -18.70
N GLY A 144 -10.03 18.36 -18.61
CA GLY A 144 -10.58 19.15 -19.70
C GLY A 144 -9.69 19.12 -20.94
N LEU A 145 -8.37 19.23 -20.76
CA LEU A 145 -7.42 19.10 -21.85
C LEU A 145 -7.37 17.67 -22.43
N ILE A 146 -7.32 16.64 -21.58
CA ILE A 146 -7.35 15.23 -22.03
C ILE A 146 -8.65 14.89 -22.76
N TRP A 147 -9.78 15.48 -22.39
CA TRP A 147 -11.03 15.31 -23.13
C TRP A 147 -10.93 15.84 -24.56
N LYS A 148 -10.31 17.02 -24.72
CA LYS A 148 -10.09 17.63 -26.03
C LYS A 148 -9.07 16.85 -26.87
N LYS A 149 -8.00 16.36 -26.23
CA LYS A 149 -6.81 15.82 -26.92
C LYS A 149 -6.78 14.30 -27.04
N VAL A 150 -7.37 13.57 -26.11
CA VAL A 150 -7.34 12.10 -26.11
C VAL A 150 -8.76 11.56 -26.33
N ARG A 151 -9.62 11.63 -25.30
CA ARG A 151 -11.00 11.14 -25.36
C ARG A 151 -11.84 11.76 -24.25
N TYR A 152 -13.09 12.09 -24.57
CA TYR A 152 -14.07 12.54 -23.58
C TYR A 152 -14.30 11.49 -22.48
N GLY A 153 -14.50 11.95 -21.23
CA GLY A 153 -14.80 11.12 -20.07
C GLY A 153 -13.58 10.57 -19.32
N LEU A 154 -12.37 10.86 -19.80
CA LEU A 154 -11.11 10.51 -19.14
C LEU A 154 -10.77 11.45 -17.97
N SER A 155 -9.92 11.08 -17.03
CA SER A 155 -9.48 12.00 -15.98
C SER A 155 -7.99 11.91 -15.73
N ALA A 156 -7.38 13.03 -15.40
CA ALA A 156 -6.05 13.06 -14.81
C ALA A 156 -6.08 13.79 -13.49
N GLY A 157 -5.09 13.51 -12.67
CA GLY A 157 -5.02 14.06 -11.33
C GLY A 157 -3.69 13.70 -10.70
N ARG A 158 -3.30 14.55 -9.77
CA ARG A 158 -1.95 14.58 -9.22
C ARG A 158 -1.43 13.23 -8.72
N VAL A 159 -2.28 12.42 -8.08
CA VAL A 159 -1.85 11.12 -7.53
C VAL A 159 -2.31 9.92 -8.38
N GLN A 160 -3.38 10.08 -9.19
CA GLN A 160 -3.85 9.01 -10.08
C GLN A 160 -2.92 8.80 -11.28
N SER A 161 -2.38 9.89 -11.83
CA SER A 161 -1.54 9.87 -13.04
C SER A 161 -0.18 9.21 -12.80
N PRO A 162 0.57 9.53 -11.72
CA PRO A 162 1.80 8.82 -11.38
C PRO A 162 1.57 7.34 -11.05
N ALA A 163 0.46 7.00 -10.36
CA ALA A 163 0.12 5.60 -10.09
C ALA A 163 -0.13 4.81 -11.39
N LEU A 164 -0.82 5.40 -12.35
CA LEU A 164 -1.01 4.81 -13.68
C LEU A 164 0.33 4.69 -14.43
N ARG A 165 1.19 5.70 -14.33
CA ARG A 165 2.52 5.71 -14.93
C ARG A 165 3.39 4.55 -14.45
N ILE A 166 3.43 4.27 -13.15
CA ILE A 166 4.17 3.12 -12.60
C ILE A 166 3.75 1.80 -13.28
N LEU A 167 2.45 1.63 -13.50
CA LEU A 167 1.93 0.44 -14.17
C LEU A 167 2.27 0.44 -15.67
N ALA A 168 2.19 1.59 -16.34
CA ALA A 168 2.55 1.73 -17.75
C ALA A 168 4.04 1.48 -18.00
N GLU A 169 4.92 1.99 -17.14
CA GLU A 169 6.36 1.71 -17.15
C GLU A 169 6.63 0.20 -17.07
N ARG A 170 6.03 -0.49 -16.09
CA ARG A 170 6.13 -1.95 -15.96
C ARG A 170 5.62 -2.68 -17.21
N GLU A 171 4.52 -2.24 -17.81
CA GLU A 171 3.99 -2.86 -19.02
C GLU A 171 4.94 -2.65 -20.23
N ARG A 172 5.63 -1.52 -20.32
CA ARG A 172 6.67 -1.29 -21.34
C ARG A 172 7.90 -2.17 -21.09
N GLU A 173 8.34 -2.30 -19.84
CA GLU A 173 9.44 -3.22 -19.46
C GLU A 173 9.12 -4.65 -19.89
N ILE A 174 7.89 -5.12 -19.62
CA ILE A 174 7.45 -6.46 -20.02
C ILE A 174 7.47 -6.63 -21.54
N LYS A 175 6.99 -5.63 -22.29
CA LYS A 175 6.92 -5.69 -23.76
C LYS A 175 8.29 -5.59 -24.44
N ALA A 176 9.22 -4.85 -23.85
CA ALA A 176 10.58 -4.68 -24.36
C ALA A 176 11.52 -5.82 -23.95
N PHE A 177 11.07 -6.71 -23.05
CA PHE A 177 11.88 -7.79 -22.54
C PHE A 177 12.12 -8.88 -23.59
N ILE A 178 13.40 -9.19 -23.84
CA ILE A 178 13.84 -10.27 -24.72
C ILE A 178 14.35 -11.41 -23.85
N PRO A 179 13.67 -12.57 -23.80
CA PRO A 179 14.11 -13.71 -23.00
C PRO A 179 15.49 -14.21 -23.43
N VAL A 180 16.34 -14.49 -22.45
CA VAL A 180 17.64 -15.14 -22.63
C VAL A 180 17.54 -16.59 -22.14
N VAL A 181 18.05 -17.51 -22.96
CA VAL A 181 18.12 -18.94 -22.62
C VAL A 181 19.23 -19.17 -21.60
N TYR A 182 18.96 -20.04 -20.63
CA TYR A 182 19.95 -20.56 -19.70
C TYR A 182 19.59 -21.99 -19.31
N PHE A 183 20.56 -22.74 -18.80
CA PHE A 183 20.38 -24.14 -18.43
C PHE A 183 20.50 -24.31 -16.92
N VAL A 184 19.53 -25.01 -16.32
CA VAL A 184 19.60 -25.43 -14.91
C VAL A 184 20.04 -26.88 -14.88
N LEU A 185 21.22 -27.14 -14.29
CA LEU A 185 21.74 -28.48 -14.16
C LEU A 185 21.38 -29.05 -12.79
N SER A 186 20.80 -30.24 -12.77
CA SER A 186 20.38 -30.93 -11.55
C SER A 186 21.02 -32.32 -11.49
N ALA A 187 21.49 -32.68 -10.29
CA ALA A 187 22.11 -33.95 -10.00
C ALA A 187 21.38 -34.64 -8.85
N LEU A 188 21.20 -35.95 -8.95
CA LEU A 188 20.81 -36.79 -7.83
C LEU A 188 22.01 -37.65 -7.44
N PHE A 189 22.44 -37.54 -6.20
CA PHE A 189 23.53 -38.34 -5.65
C PHE A 189 23.02 -39.32 -4.60
N LYS A 190 23.56 -40.53 -4.57
CA LYS A 190 23.45 -41.45 -3.46
C LYS A 190 24.58 -41.19 -2.48
N SER A 191 24.24 -40.92 -1.23
CA SER A 191 25.18 -40.77 -0.12
C SER A 191 25.09 -41.93 0.86
N LYS A 192 25.96 -41.94 1.88
CA LYS A 192 25.90 -42.92 2.98
C LYS A 192 24.64 -42.84 3.84
N GLN A 193 23.87 -41.74 3.76
CA GLN A 193 22.66 -41.49 4.56
C GLN A 193 21.40 -41.29 3.71
N GLY A 194 21.43 -41.69 2.44
CA GLY A 194 20.31 -41.57 1.52
C GLY A 194 20.62 -40.70 0.30
N ASP A 195 19.61 -40.50 -0.54
CA ASP A 195 19.75 -39.74 -1.77
C ASP A 195 19.63 -38.23 -1.51
N ILE A 196 20.41 -37.44 -2.25
CA ILE A 196 20.43 -35.97 -2.14
C ILE A 196 20.36 -35.35 -3.54
N GLY A 197 19.33 -34.54 -3.76
CA GLY A 197 19.18 -33.72 -4.95
C GLY A 197 19.95 -32.42 -4.82
N MET A 198 20.73 -32.07 -5.84
CA MET A 198 21.60 -30.88 -5.85
C MET A 198 21.47 -30.15 -7.19
N THR A 199 21.62 -28.83 -7.17
CA THR A 199 21.59 -27.98 -8.38
C THR A 199 22.95 -27.34 -8.58
N CYS A 200 23.41 -27.23 -9.83
CA CYS A 200 24.64 -26.53 -10.16
C CYS A 200 24.60 -25.07 -9.70
N THR A 201 25.70 -24.57 -9.15
CA THR A 201 25.83 -23.17 -8.70
C THR A 201 25.90 -22.19 -9.86
N GLU A 202 26.20 -22.69 -11.06
CA GLU A 202 26.23 -21.93 -12.30
C GLU A 202 25.07 -22.33 -13.22
N GLN A 203 24.60 -21.37 -14.00
CA GLN A 203 23.54 -21.55 -14.99
C GLN A 203 24.13 -21.28 -16.38
N PRO A 204 24.60 -22.31 -17.13
CA PRO A 204 25.18 -22.12 -18.45
C PRO A 204 24.24 -21.37 -19.39
N ALA A 205 24.79 -20.43 -20.18
CA ALA A 205 24.00 -19.68 -21.16
C ALA A 205 23.79 -20.44 -22.48
N THR A 206 24.57 -21.49 -22.73
CA THR A 206 24.53 -22.25 -23.98
C THR A 206 24.37 -23.75 -23.73
N LYS A 207 23.80 -24.43 -24.72
CA LYS A 207 23.55 -25.87 -24.67
C LYS A 207 24.85 -26.65 -24.69
N GLU A 208 25.83 -26.19 -25.46
CA GLU A 208 27.14 -26.82 -25.60
C GLU A 208 27.90 -26.82 -24.27
N GLU A 209 27.81 -25.73 -23.51
CA GLU A 209 28.44 -25.64 -22.18
C GLU A 209 27.72 -26.52 -21.16
N ALA A 210 26.38 -26.56 -21.21
CA ALA A 210 25.61 -27.48 -20.39
C ALA A 210 25.99 -28.95 -20.69
N GLU A 211 26.03 -29.35 -21.97
CA GLU A 211 26.41 -30.70 -22.40
C GLU A 211 27.85 -31.04 -22.00
N ARG A 212 28.80 -30.11 -22.16
CA ARG A 212 30.19 -30.27 -21.71
C ARG A 212 30.25 -30.61 -20.21
N ILE A 213 29.52 -29.88 -19.38
CA ILE A 213 29.47 -30.13 -17.93
C ILE A 213 28.81 -31.47 -17.62
N LEU A 214 27.72 -31.83 -18.33
CA LEU A 214 27.03 -33.10 -18.14
C LEU A 214 27.92 -34.31 -18.49
N GLU A 215 28.63 -34.27 -19.61
CA GLU A 215 29.53 -35.34 -20.05
C GLU A 215 30.69 -35.52 -19.07
N ALA A 216 31.35 -34.41 -18.70
CA ALA A 216 32.42 -34.42 -17.72
C ALA A 216 31.93 -34.96 -16.36
N GLY A 217 30.74 -34.54 -15.92
CA GLY A 217 30.13 -34.95 -14.66
C GLY A 217 29.78 -36.43 -14.58
N ARG A 218 29.39 -37.06 -15.70
CA ARG A 218 29.09 -38.50 -15.76
C ARG A 218 30.34 -39.37 -15.61
N GLY A 219 31.50 -38.89 -16.05
CA GLY A 219 32.79 -39.59 -15.93
C GLY A 219 33.55 -39.30 -14.61
N ALA A 220 33.15 -38.27 -13.88
CA ALA A 220 33.84 -37.79 -12.69
C ALA A 220 33.52 -38.60 -11.42
N LYS A 221 34.45 -38.57 -10.46
CA LYS A 221 34.18 -39.00 -9.08
C LYS A 221 33.73 -37.81 -8.25
N TRP A 222 32.64 -38.00 -7.53
CA TRP A 222 32.02 -36.96 -6.73
C TRP A 222 32.25 -37.19 -5.24
N ARG A 223 32.46 -36.09 -4.52
CA ARG A 223 32.52 -36.09 -3.06
C ARG A 223 31.89 -34.82 -2.51
N VAL A 224 31.61 -34.83 -1.22
CA VAL A 224 31.20 -33.62 -0.51
C VAL A 224 32.36 -32.63 -0.48
N GLY A 225 32.15 -31.45 -1.06
CA GLY A 225 33.14 -30.37 -1.09
C GLY A 225 33.16 -29.58 0.20
N ALA A 226 32.00 -29.09 0.63
CA ALA A 226 31.83 -28.34 1.88
C ALA A 226 30.49 -28.62 2.52
N VAL A 227 30.45 -28.57 3.85
CA VAL A 227 29.22 -28.55 4.65
C VAL A 227 29.28 -27.31 5.53
N THR A 228 28.36 -26.37 5.30
CA THR A 228 28.29 -25.13 6.06
C THR A 228 26.96 -25.06 6.81
N GLU A 229 27.03 -24.78 8.10
CA GLU A 229 25.86 -24.57 8.94
C GLU A 229 25.89 -23.16 9.50
N LYS A 230 24.80 -22.43 9.32
CA LYS A 230 24.66 -21.06 9.82
C LYS A 230 23.35 -20.92 10.56
N ALA A 231 23.44 -20.57 11.84
CA ALA A 231 22.29 -20.12 12.60
C ALA A 231 21.86 -18.71 12.11
N GLU A 232 20.59 -18.58 11.75
CA GLU A 232 19.98 -17.33 11.32
C GLU A 232 18.79 -17.00 12.22
N GLU A 233 18.68 -15.73 12.60
CA GLU A 233 17.51 -15.24 13.31
C GLU A 233 16.57 -14.51 12.34
N ARG A 234 15.30 -14.90 12.38
CA ARG A 234 14.24 -14.22 11.63
C ARG A 234 13.40 -13.40 12.59
N ASN A 235 13.64 -12.09 12.58
CA ASN A 235 12.90 -11.14 13.40
C ASN A 235 11.43 -10.99 12.95
N PRO A 236 10.50 -10.75 13.89
CA PRO A 236 9.13 -10.42 13.53
C PRO A 236 9.06 -9.05 12.86
N ARG A 237 8.05 -8.90 11.99
CA ARG A 237 7.77 -7.61 11.35
C ARG A 237 7.18 -6.62 12.37
N PRO A 238 7.36 -5.30 12.16
CA PRO A 238 6.71 -4.28 12.97
C PRO A 238 5.17 -4.41 12.97
N PRO A 239 4.49 -3.82 13.96
CA PRO A 239 3.05 -3.59 13.92
C PRO A 239 2.59 -2.91 12.62
N PHE A 240 1.32 -3.04 12.29
CA PHE A 240 0.84 -2.56 11.00
C PHE A 240 0.79 -1.03 10.94
N THR A 241 1.30 -0.50 9.84
CA THR A 241 0.87 0.77 9.24
C THR A 241 -0.30 0.52 8.29
N THR A 242 -0.93 1.57 7.76
CA THR A 242 -1.98 1.43 6.74
C THR A 242 -1.48 0.73 5.49
N SER A 243 -0.28 1.09 5.00
CA SER A 243 0.31 0.48 3.81
C SER A 243 0.54 -1.02 4.03
N THR A 244 1.21 -1.38 5.13
CA THR A 244 1.56 -2.78 5.41
C THR A 244 0.33 -3.64 5.74
N LEU A 245 -0.71 -3.06 6.32
CA LEU A 245 -2.01 -3.72 6.50
C LEU A 245 -2.65 -4.04 5.15
N GLN A 246 -2.77 -3.05 4.25
CA GLN A 246 -3.36 -3.24 2.93
C GLN A 246 -2.58 -4.27 2.09
N GLN A 247 -1.24 -4.21 2.11
CA GLN A 247 -0.38 -5.18 1.43
C GLN A 247 -0.58 -6.61 1.96
N THR A 248 -0.63 -6.76 3.28
CA THR A 248 -0.75 -8.10 3.91
C THR A 248 -2.16 -8.66 3.73
N ALA A 249 -3.21 -7.85 3.89
CA ALA A 249 -4.59 -8.26 3.65
C ALA A 249 -4.83 -8.64 2.18
N SER A 250 -4.24 -7.92 1.23
CA SER A 250 -4.31 -8.27 -0.19
C SER A 250 -3.63 -9.62 -0.48
N THR A 251 -2.47 -9.86 0.11
CA THR A 251 -1.70 -11.10 -0.12
C THR A 251 -2.34 -12.31 0.56
N ARG A 252 -2.75 -12.17 1.83
CA ARG A 252 -3.22 -13.27 2.69
C ARG A 252 -4.72 -13.50 2.63
N LEU A 253 -5.52 -12.44 2.54
CA LEU A 253 -6.99 -12.51 2.55
C LEU A 253 -7.59 -12.28 1.16
N GLY A 254 -6.78 -11.87 0.18
CA GLY A 254 -7.28 -11.49 -1.16
C GLY A 254 -8.12 -10.21 -1.15
N PHE A 255 -8.03 -9.38 -0.10
CA PHE A 255 -8.82 -8.16 0.00
C PHE A 255 -8.25 -7.07 -0.90
N ALA A 256 -9.13 -6.46 -1.70
CA ALA A 256 -8.79 -5.18 -2.33
C ALA A 256 -8.55 -4.12 -1.24
N PRO A 257 -7.66 -3.13 -1.46
CA PRO A 257 -7.36 -2.10 -0.47
C PRO A 257 -8.60 -1.36 0.05
N SER A 258 -9.59 -1.10 -0.80
CA SER A 258 -10.87 -0.48 -0.42
C SER A 258 -11.75 -1.39 0.46
N ARG A 259 -11.65 -2.72 0.29
CA ARG A 259 -12.31 -3.71 1.17
C ARG A 259 -11.64 -3.75 2.53
N THR A 260 -10.29 -3.80 2.56
CA THR A 260 -9.49 -3.73 3.79
C THR A 260 -9.82 -2.48 4.61
N MET A 261 -9.80 -1.29 3.99
CA MET A 261 -10.07 -0.05 4.72
C MET A 261 -11.51 0.05 5.24
N ARG A 262 -12.48 -0.55 4.54
CA ARG A 262 -13.87 -0.61 4.99
C ARG A 262 -14.04 -1.48 6.23
N ALA A 263 -13.44 -2.67 6.23
CA ALA A 263 -13.45 -3.55 7.40
C ALA A 263 -12.68 -2.92 8.57
N ALA A 264 -11.51 -2.32 8.32
CA ALA A 264 -10.75 -1.61 9.35
C ALA A 264 -11.52 -0.43 9.95
N GLN A 265 -12.21 0.37 9.12
CA GLN A 265 -13.09 1.44 9.60
C GLN A 265 -14.15 0.90 10.55
N LYS A 266 -14.80 -0.21 10.21
CA LYS A 266 -15.85 -0.81 11.05
C LYS A 266 -15.31 -1.34 12.37
N LEU A 267 -14.15 -1.99 12.35
CA LEU A 267 -13.45 -2.43 13.56
C LEU A 267 -13.07 -1.24 14.46
N TYR A 268 -12.55 -0.16 13.89
CA TYR A 268 -12.19 1.05 14.63
C TYR A 268 -13.44 1.71 15.25
N GLU A 269 -14.50 1.93 14.47
CA GLU A 269 -15.76 2.53 14.93
C GLU A 269 -16.46 1.71 16.04
N ALA A 270 -16.22 0.39 16.06
CA ALA A 270 -16.70 -0.52 17.09
C ALA A 270 -15.76 -0.63 18.30
N GLY A 271 -14.60 0.05 18.28
CA GLY A 271 -13.63 0.06 19.38
C GLY A 271 -12.74 -1.17 19.46
N HIS A 272 -12.58 -1.94 18.37
CA HIS A 272 -11.78 -3.17 18.36
C HIS A 272 -10.31 -2.95 17.98
N ILE A 273 -10.01 -1.92 17.18
CA ILE A 273 -8.64 -1.58 16.77
C ILE A 273 -8.38 -0.08 16.95
N THR A 274 -7.11 0.29 16.98
CA THR A 274 -6.66 1.69 16.86
C THR A 274 -6.93 2.25 15.47
N TYR A 275 -6.76 3.56 15.32
CA TYR A 275 -7.03 4.27 14.08
C TYR A 275 -6.24 3.71 12.89
N MET A 276 -6.96 3.34 11.83
CA MET A 276 -6.41 2.56 10.71
C MET A 276 -5.69 3.40 9.63
N ARG A 277 -5.65 4.73 9.77
CA ARG A 277 -4.92 5.64 8.85
C ARG A 277 -3.70 6.21 9.57
N THR A 278 -2.63 5.45 9.55
CA THR A 278 -1.39 5.72 10.26
C THR A 278 -0.21 5.22 9.44
N ASP A 279 0.86 5.98 9.44
CA ASP A 279 2.19 5.60 8.95
C ASP A 279 3.13 5.22 10.11
N SER A 280 2.64 5.23 11.35
CA SER A 280 3.40 4.91 12.54
C SER A 280 3.43 3.41 12.83
N VAL A 281 4.57 2.94 13.32
CA VAL A 281 4.76 1.60 13.89
C VAL A 281 4.89 1.63 15.41
N ASN A 282 4.74 2.81 16.02
CA ASN A 282 4.85 3.01 17.46
C ASN A 282 3.73 2.28 18.21
N LEU A 283 4.01 1.87 19.44
CA LEU A 283 3.04 1.27 20.35
C LEU A 283 3.13 1.98 21.71
N ALA A 284 1.97 2.30 22.29
CA ALA A 284 1.86 2.83 23.63
C ALA A 284 2.41 1.83 24.65
N LYS A 285 3.06 2.34 25.71
CA LYS A 285 3.66 1.50 26.77
C LYS A 285 2.65 0.53 27.38
N GLU A 286 1.43 1.00 27.61
CA GLU A 286 0.33 0.18 28.14
C GLU A 286 -0.08 -0.93 27.18
N ALA A 287 -0.15 -0.63 25.88
CA ALA A 287 -0.45 -1.63 24.86
C ALA A 287 0.64 -2.70 24.77
N VAL A 288 1.90 -2.31 24.84
CA VAL A 288 3.04 -3.23 24.89
C VAL A 288 2.96 -4.14 26.12
N ALA A 289 2.64 -3.59 27.30
CA ALA A 289 2.49 -4.37 28.52
C ALA A 289 1.34 -5.39 28.42
N LYS A 290 0.18 -4.99 27.87
CA LYS A 290 -0.94 -5.90 27.61
C LYS A 290 -0.56 -7.01 26.61
N MET A 291 0.09 -6.66 25.50
CA MET A 291 0.55 -7.64 24.51
C MET A 291 1.58 -8.61 25.11
N ALA A 292 2.51 -8.12 25.91
CA ALA A 292 3.51 -8.95 26.59
C ALA A 292 2.85 -9.99 27.51
N GLY A 293 1.84 -9.57 28.30
CA GLY A 293 1.07 -10.46 29.15
C GLY A 293 0.30 -11.53 28.35
N VAL A 294 -0.26 -11.18 27.19
CA VAL A 294 -0.92 -12.14 26.29
C VAL A 294 0.09 -13.14 25.72
N VAL A 295 1.25 -12.68 25.23
CA VAL A 295 2.30 -13.55 24.68
C VAL A 295 2.82 -14.52 25.75
N GLU A 296 3.10 -14.03 26.95
CA GLU A 296 3.59 -14.88 28.05
C GLU A 296 2.54 -15.91 28.47
N LYS A 297 1.26 -15.53 28.50
CA LYS A 297 0.15 -16.43 28.83
C LYS A 297 -0.09 -17.51 27.75
N GLU A 298 -0.04 -17.14 26.48
CA GLU A 298 -0.38 -18.05 25.36
C GLU A 298 0.80 -18.93 24.93
N PHE A 299 2.04 -18.40 24.97
CA PHE A 299 3.22 -19.07 24.42
C PHE A 299 4.33 -19.32 25.45
N GLY A 300 4.29 -18.67 26.61
CA GLY A 300 5.32 -18.77 27.64
C GLY A 300 6.43 -17.73 27.53
N LYS A 301 7.22 -17.61 28.60
CA LYS A 301 8.24 -16.56 28.77
C LYS A 301 9.34 -16.59 27.70
N ASP A 302 9.72 -17.77 27.20
CA ASP A 302 10.75 -17.93 26.17
C ASP A 302 10.33 -17.32 24.82
N TYR A 303 9.02 -17.14 24.60
CA TYR A 303 8.49 -16.49 23.41
C TYR A 303 8.33 -14.99 23.57
N LEU A 304 8.47 -14.42 24.77
CA LEU A 304 8.32 -12.99 24.99
C LEU A 304 9.64 -12.26 24.68
N HIS A 305 9.58 -11.25 23.81
CA HIS A 305 10.67 -10.31 23.61
C HIS A 305 10.12 -8.95 23.23
N VAL A 306 9.99 -8.07 24.23
CA VAL A 306 9.44 -6.72 24.06
C VAL A 306 10.33 -5.91 23.12
N ARG A 307 9.72 -5.34 22.06
CA ARG A 307 10.42 -4.52 21.07
C ARG A 307 9.78 -3.15 20.93
N ALA A 308 10.64 -2.15 20.85
CA ALA A 308 10.28 -0.82 20.37
C ALA A 308 10.56 -0.74 18.87
N TYR A 309 9.56 -0.30 18.10
CA TYR A 309 9.70 -0.01 16.68
C TYR A 309 9.69 1.49 16.48
N LYS A 310 10.66 2.01 15.72
CA LYS A 310 10.76 3.42 15.40
C LYS A 310 10.20 3.69 14.02
N THR A 311 9.32 4.67 13.92
CA THR A 311 8.81 5.15 12.65
C THR A 311 9.91 5.89 11.89
N THR A 312 10.08 5.57 10.61
CA THR A 312 11.11 6.16 9.73
C THR A 312 10.53 7.07 8.66
N SER A 313 9.21 7.20 8.55
CA SER A 313 8.59 8.15 7.62
C SER A 313 8.86 9.58 8.10
N LYS A 314 9.26 10.46 7.17
CA LYS A 314 9.56 11.87 7.46
C LYS A 314 8.35 12.65 8.01
N ASN A 315 7.13 12.19 7.69
CA ASN A 315 5.88 12.88 7.96
C ASN A 315 5.00 12.17 8.98
N ALA A 316 5.51 11.15 9.68
CA ALA A 316 4.75 10.55 10.78
C ALA A 316 4.48 11.61 11.82
N GLN A 317 3.21 11.96 12.00
CA GLN A 317 2.77 12.64 13.20
C GLN A 317 3.06 11.67 14.36
N GLU A 318 4.10 11.94 15.14
CA GLU A 318 4.58 11.06 16.23
C GLU A 318 3.50 10.73 17.27
N ALA A 319 2.38 11.45 17.25
CA ALA A 319 1.19 11.19 18.05
C ALA A 319 0.37 9.96 17.60
N HIS A 320 0.61 9.41 16.40
CA HIS A 320 -0.15 8.25 15.91
C HIS A 320 0.48 6.94 16.34
N GLU A 321 -0.36 6.00 16.75
CA GLU A 321 0.01 4.63 17.05
C GLU A 321 -0.11 3.75 15.80
N ALA A 322 0.54 2.59 15.82
CA ALA A 322 0.31 1.53 14.86
C ALA A 322 -1.13 1.00 14.91
N ILE A 323 -1.54 0.31 13.84
CA ILE A 323 -2.79 -0.44 13.78
C ILE A 323 -2.63 -1.72 14.60
N ARG A 324 -3.31 -1.76 15.75
CA ARG A 324 -3.30 -2.86 16.72
C ARG A 324 -4.69 -3.07 17.33
N PRO A 325 -4.95 -4.20 17.99
CA PRO A 325 -6.15 -4.34 18.83
C PRO A 325 -6.15 -3.31 19.97
N THR A 326 -7.32 -2.80 20.34
CA THR A 326 -7.52 -2.02 21.57
C THR A 326 -7.34 -2.90 22.81
N ASP A 327 -7.85 -4.13 22.74
CA ASP A 327 -7.58 -5.20 23.70
C ASP A 327 -7.01 -6.44 22.97
N PRO A 328 -5.71 -6.75 23.15
CA PRO A 328 -5.08 -7.92 22.52
C PRO A 328 -5.53 -9.27 23.12
N ALA A 329 -6.18 -9.28 24.29
CA ALA A 329 -6.68 -10.51 24.90
C ALA A 329 -7.91 -11.08 24.19
N HIS A 330 -8.65 -10.24 23.44
CA HIS A 330 -9.76 -10.71 22.60
C HIS A 330 -9.19 -11.43 21.38
N GLU A 331 -9.50 -12.72 21.22
CA GLU A 331 -8.99 -13.51 20.08
C GLU A 331 -9.69 -13.17 18.76
N ARG A 332 -10.96 -12.78 18.82
CA ARG A 332 -11.81 -12.48 17.66
C ARG A 332 -12.72 -11.28 17.95
N ALA A 333 -12.92 -10.44 16.95
CA ALA A 333 -13.82 -9.29 16.99
C ALA A 333 -14.30 -8.95 15.57
N GLY A 334 -15.40 -8.19 15.45
CA GLY A 334 -16.02 -7.86 14.18
C GLY A 334 -17.38 -8.52 13.96
N ALA A 335 -18.26 -7.86 13.21
CA ALA A 335 -19.63 -8.30 12.94
C ALA A 335 -19.75 -9.13 11.65
N THR A 336 -18.75 -9.07 10.77
CA THR A 336 -18.74 -9.75 9.48
C THR A 336 -17.50 -10.63 9.32
N PRO A 337 -17.49 -11.60 8.39
CA PRO A 337 -16.30 -12.39 8.08
C PRO A 337 -15.10 -11.52 7.73
N ASP A 338 -15.30 -10.48 6.92
CA ASP A 338 -14.24 -9.54 6.53
C ASP A 338 -13.61 -8.84 7.75
N GLU A 339 -14.44 -8.38 8.68
CA GLU A 339 -13.97 -7.75 9.92
C GLU A 339 -13.25 -8.75 10.82
N THR A 340 -13.78 -9.97 10.95
CA THR A 340 -13.21 -11.02 11.79
C THR A 340 -11.84 -11.48 11.30
N GLU A 341 -11.71 -11.72 10.00
CA GLU A 341 -10.44 -12.10 9.36
C GLU A 341 -9.41 -10.97 9.45
N LEU A 342 -9.82 -9.72 9.21
CA LEU A 342 -8.92 -8.58 9.30
C LEU A 342 -8.46 -8.33 10.74
N TYR A 343 -9.34 -8.44 11.72
CA TYR A 343 -8.99 -8.33 13.13
C TYR A 343 -7.99 -9.41 13.53
N ALA A 344 -8.23 -10.67 13.18
CA ALA A 344 -7.30 -11.77 13.45
C ALA A 344 -5.91 -11.50 12.84
N LEU A 345 -5.86 -10.96 11.62
CA LEU A 345 -4.61 -10.57 10.97
C LEU A 345 -3.89 -9.45 11.75
N ILE A 346 -4.61 -8.41 12.17
CA ILE A 346 -4.09 -7.29 12.96
C ILE A 346 -3.54 -7.78 14.31
N ARG A 347 -4.33 -8.58 15.05
CA ARG A 347 -3.93 -9.18 16.32
C ARG A 347 -2.67 -10.03 16.19
N THR A 348 -2.64 -10.92 15.20
CA THR A 348 -1.50 -11.78 14.91
C THR A 348 -0.23 -10.96 14.69
N ARG A 349 -0.28 -9.89 13.89
CA ARG A 349 0.87 -9.03 13.64
C ARG A 349 1.32 -8.27 14.89
N ALA A 350 0.39 -7.72 15.64
CA ALA A 350 0.68 -6.93 16.84
C ALA A 350 1.37 -7.79 17.91
N LEU A 351 0.81 -8.95 18.25
CA LEU A 351 1.42 -9.88 19.20
C LEU A 351 2.76 -10.43 18.71
N ALA A 352 2.85 -10.86 17.45
CA ALA A 352 4.09 -11.37 16.87
C ALA A 352 5.24 -10.34 16.95
N SER A 353 4.95 -9.05 16.83
CA SER A 353 5.96 -7.98 16.96
C SER A 353 6.65 -7.97 18.34
N GLN A 354 5.99 -8.48 19.38
CA GLN A 354 6.48 -8.57 20.75
C GLN A 354 6.99 -9.99 21.11
N MET A 355 7.12 -10.88 20.12
CA MET A 355 7.58 -12.26 20.33
C MET A 355 9.04 -12.48 19.93
N ALA A 356 9.78 -13.37 20.60
CA ALA A 356 11.17 -13.71 20.27
C ALA A 356 11.38 -14.08 18.77
N ALA A 357 12.58 -13.82 18.26
CA ALA A 357 12.93 -14.15 16.88
C ALA A 357 12.87 -15.67 16.66
N ALA A 358 12.48 -16.09 15.45
CA ALA A 358 12.61 -17.48 15.08
C ALA A 358 14.09 -17.80 14.83
N LYS A 359 14.58 -18.94 15.31
CA LYS A 359 15.95 -19.41 15.09
C LYS A 359 15.92 -20.56 14.10
N ILE A 360 16.65 -20.42 13.00
CA ILE A 360 16.70 -21.37 11.90
C ILE A 360 18.15 -21.78 11.68
N MET A 361 18.40 -23.07 11.54
CA MET A 361 19.69 -23.58 11.06
C MET A 361 19.61 -23.72 9.54
N ARG A 362 20.41 -22.95 8.82
CA ARG A 362 20.62 -23.13 7.38
C ARG A 362 21.81 -24.05 7.18
N THR A 363 21.62 -25.11 6.41
CA THR A 363 22.68 -26.04 6.03
C THR A 363 22.87 -25.95 4.53
N ASN A 364 24.10 -25.72 4.07
CA ASN A 364 24.44 -25.80 2.66
C ASN A 364 25.51 -26.88 2.48
N ILE A 365 25.20 -27.84 1.61
CA ILE A 365 26.12 -28.90 1.22
C ILE A 365 26.51 -28.66 -0.24
N THR A 366 27.80 -28.69 -0.54
CA THR A 366 28.30 -28.67 -1.91
C THR A 366 28.89 -30.02 -2.29
N ALA A 367 28.71 -30.42 -3.54
CA ALA A 367 29.35 -31.56 -4.16
C ALA A 367 30.42 -31.05 -5.13
N LYS A 368 31.61 -31.65 -5.04
CA LYS A 368 32.78 -31.34 -5.85
C LYS A 368 33.17 -32.57 -6.66
N ALA A 369 33.29 -32.39 -7.98
CA ALA A 369 33.89 -33.37 -8.87
C ALA A 369 35.43 -33.31 -8.78
N ASP A 370 36.09 -34.40 -9.15
CA ASP A 370 37.54 -34.44 -9.32
C ASP A 370 38.05 -33.75 -10.59
N ALA A 371 37.17 -33.48 -11.57
CA ALA A 371 37.49 -32.65 -12.73
C ALA A 371 37.29 -31.16 -12.42
N GLU A 372 38.33 -30.35 -12.60
CA GLU A 372 38.34 -28.91 -12.25
C GLU A 372 37.38 -28.05 -13.10
N GLN A 373 37.00 -28.52 -14.30
CA GLN A 373 36.13 -27.75 -15.21
C GLN A 373 34.63 -27.94 -14.93
N ILE A 374 34.26 -28.56 -13.81
CA ILE A 374 32.88 -28.80 -13.39
C ILE A 374 32.55 -27.87 -12.22
N PRO A 375 31.53 -27.00 -12.34
CA PRO A 375 31.09 -26.17 -11.23
C PRO A 375 30.58 -26.98 -10.05
N LEU A 376 30.46 -26.34 -8.89
CA LEU A 376 29.91 -26.99 -7.71
C LEU A 376 28.41 -27.27 -7.90
N PHE A 377 27.95 -28.36 -7.32
CA PHE A 377 26.53 -28.62 -7.13
C PHE A 377 26.17 -28.38 -5.68
N THR A 378 25.00 -27.83 -5.39
CA THR A 378 24.60 -27.44 -4.04
C THR A 378 23.22 -27.95 -3.66
N ALA A 379 23.07 -28.38 -2.41
CA ALA A 379 21.80 -28.57 -1.73
C ALA A 379 21.68 -27.59 -0.57
N ASN A 380 20.49 -27.03 -0.40
CA ASN A 380 20.17 -26.10 0.68
C ASN A 380 19.11 -26.71 1.59
N GLY A 381 19.43 -26.77 2.88
CA GLY A 381 18.59 -27.25 3.96
C GLY A 381 18.21 -26.13 4.92
N SER A 382 17.12 -26.34 5.63
CA SER A 382 16.60 -25.43 6.63
C SER A 382 15.92 -26.24 7.73
N ARG A 383 16.36 -26.07 8.97
CA ARG A 383 15.72 -26.69 10.14
C ARG A 383 15.34 -25.64 11.16
N MET A 384 14.09 -25.65 11.60
CA MET A 384 13.62 -24.75 12.65
C MET A 384 14.16 -25.21 14.01
N LEU A 385 15.00 -24.38 14.64
CA LEU A 385 15.51 -24.64 15.99
C LEU A 385 14.55 -24.10 17.07
N PHE A 386 13.97 -22.93 16.81
CA PHE A 386 12.99 -22.30 17.68
C PHE A 386 12.01 -21.48 16.83
N PRO A 387 10.70 -21.71 16.93
CA PRO A 387 9.74 -21.03 16.06
C PRO A 387 9.58 -19.54 16.40
N GLY A 388 9.78 -19.12 17.66
CA GLY A 388 9.57 -17.72 18.07
C GLY A 388 8.20 -17.21 17.61
N TRP A 389 8.16 -16.01 17.02
CA TRP A 389 6.93 -15.42 16.48
C TRP A 389 6.21 -16.25 15.39
N LEU A 390 6.90 -17.20 14.72
CA LEU A 390 6.28 -18.09 13.73
C LEU A 390 5.37 -19.14 14.35
N ALA A 391 5.42 -19.34 15.68
CA ALA A 391 4.44 -20.14 16.39
C ALA A 391 3.03 -19.53 16.32
N LEU A 392 2.95 -18.20 16.30
CA LEU A 392 1.69 -17.46 16.14
C LEU A 392 1.35 -17.22 14.66
N ASP A 393 2.30 -16.75 13.84
CA ASP A 393 2.11 -16.51 12.41
C ASP A 393 2.57 -17.70 11.57
N THR A 394 1.85 -18.82 11.66
CA THR A 394 2.21 -20.10 11.02
C THR A 394 2.24 -20.02 9.49
N ALA A 395 1.42 -19.16 8.89
CA ALA A 395 1.44 -18.89 7.45
C ALA A 395 2.78 -18.30 6.97
N ALA A 396 3.60 -17.75 7.87
CA ALA A 396 4.92 -17.24 7.56
C ALA A 396 6.04 -18.28 7.76
N ARG A 397 5.77 -19.47 8.32
CA ARG A 397 6.79 -20.42 8.80
C ARG A 397 7.70 -20.96 7.70
N GLY A 398 7.12 -21.34 6.56
CA GLY A 398 7.82 -22.12 5.53
C GLY A 398 7.97 -23.59 5.93
N GLU A 399 8.53 -24.39 5.03
CA GLU A 399 8.79 -25.82 5.26
C GLU A 399 10.24 -26.06 5.70
N ASP A 400 10.42 -27.07 6.55
CA ASP A 400 11.74 -27.56 6.92
C ASP A 400 12.25 -28.51 5.82
N VAL A 401 13.49 -28.31 5.41
CA VAL A 401 14.20 -29.14 4.43
C VAL A 401 15.41 -29.72 5.14
N GLU A 402 15.27 -30.94 5.65
CA GLU A 402 16.39 -31.64 6.28
C GLU A 402 17.30 -32.26 5.21
N LEU A 403 18.59 -32.00 5.33
CA LEU A 403 19.61 -32.64 4.51
C LEU A 403 20.27 -33.79 5.29
N PRO A 404 20.76 -34.84 4.60
CA PRO A 404 21.56 -35.89 5.22
C PRO A 404 22.80 -35.32 5.94
N LYS A 405 23.21 -35.92 7.06
CA LYS A 405 24.41 -35.49 7.80
C LYS A 405 25.66 -36.04 7.13
N LEU A 406 26.26 -35.23 6.27
CA LEU A 406 27.49 -35.57 5.56
C LEU A 406 28.68 -34.82 6.13
N ALA A 407 29.87 -35.36 5.90
CA ALA A 407 31.15 -34.73 6.21
C ALA A 407 31.90 -34.39 4.91
N VAL A 408 32.80 -33.42 4.99
CA VAL A 408 33.72 -33.10 3.88
C VAL A 408 34.45 -34.36 3.43
N ASP A 409 34.61 -34.51 2.11
CA ASP A 409 35.20 -35.64 1.41
C ASP A 409 34.44 -36.98 1.50
N ASP A 410 33.22 -37.01 2.09
CA ASP A 410 32.35 -38.18 1.96
C ASP A 410 32.07 -38.51 0.47
N PRO A 411 32.14 -39.78 0.05
CA PRO A 411 31.90 -40.16 -1.33
C PRO A 411 30.43 -39.98 -1.72
N LEU A 412 30.20 -39.50 -2.93
CA LEU A 412 28.88 -39.36 -3.54
C LEU A 412 28.82 -40.16 -4.84
N THR A 413 27.83 -41.06 -4.95
CA THR A 413 27.61 -41.81 -6.19
C THR A 413 26.56 -41.09 -7.03
N LEU A 414 26.93 -40.65 -8.22
CA LEU A 414 25.98 -40.02 -9.15
C LEU A 414 24.92 -41.03 -9.62
N LEU A 415 23.65 -40.74 -9.36
CA LEU A 415 22.51 -41.54 -9.84
C LEU A 415 21.94 -40.97 -11.14
N SER A 416 21.77 -39.66 -11.20
CA SER A 416 21.31 -38.97 -12.40
C SER A 416 21.89 -37.56 -12.48
N LEU A 417 22.07 -37.09 -13.72
CA LEU A 417 22.53 -35.74 -14.04
C LEU A 417 21.79 -35.27 -15.28
N SER A 418 21.03 -34.19 -15.14
CA SER A 418 20.16 -33.64 -16.18
C SER A 418 20.30 -32.14 -16.32
N SER A 419 19.99 -31.64 -17.50
CA SER A 419 19.82 -30.22 -17.78
C SER A 419 18.37 -29.92 -18.11
N GLU A 420 17.87 -28.81 -17.60
CA GLU A 420 16.59 -28.21 -17.99
C GLU A 420 16.89 -26.89 -18.69
N GLU A 421 16.47 -26.75 -19.95
CA GLU A 421 16.52 -25.46 -20.66
C GLU A 421 15.44 -24.55 -20.08
N LYS A 422 15.83 -23.34 -19.68
CA LYS A 422 14.94 -22.30 -19.19
C LYS A 422 15.16 -21.01 -19.94
N GLN A 423 14.18 -20.14 -19.82
CA GLN A 423 14.26 -18.77 -20.31
C GLN A 423 14.02 -17.81 -19.16
N THR A 424 14.73 -16.69 -19.16
CA THR A 424 14.43 -15.60 -18.23
C THR A 424 13.01 -15.10 -18.49
N GLU A 425 12.27 -14.78 -17.44
CA GLU A 425 10.91 -14.23 -17.56
C GLU A 425 10.92 -12.70 -17.44
N PRO A 426 9.98 -11.99 -18.08
CA PRO A 426 9.84 -10.55 -17.88
C PRO A 426 9.48 -10.22 -16.43
N PRO A 427 9.72 -8.98 -15.97
CA PRO A 427 9.34 -8.57 -14.63
C PRO A 427 7.84 -8.75 -14.39
N ASN A 428 7.47 -9.31 -13.25
CA ASN A 428 6.06 -9.52 -12.90
C ASN A 428 5.28 -8.20 -12.88
N ARG A 429 4.04 -8.23 -13.38
CA ARG A 429 3.09 -7.12 -13.19
C ARG A 429 2.86 -6.87 -11.70
N TYR A 430 2.58 -5.62 -11.35
CA TYR A 430 2.24 -5.28 -9.98
C TYR A 430 0.89 -5.89 -9.59
N THR A 431 0.79 -6.39 -8.35
CA THR A 431 -0.49 -6.59 -7.68
C THR A 431 -0.91 -5.30 -6.97
N GLU A 432 -2.12 -5.22 -6.40
CA GLU A 432 -2.49 -4.07 -5.55
C GLU A 432 -1.51 -3.88 -4.38
N ALA A 433 -1.09 -4.98 -3.73
CA ALA A 433 -0.05 -4.93 -2.69
C ALA A 433 1.29 -4.41 -3.25
N GLY A 434 1.71 -4.91 -4.42
CA GLY A 434 2.93 -4.48 -5.08
C GLY A 434 2.92 -3.00 -5.45
N LEU A 435 1.80 -2.49 -5.96
CA LEU A 435 1.66 -1.08 -6.31
C LEU A 435 1.62 -0.18 -5.08
N ILE A 436 0.95 -0.58 -3.99
CA ILE A 436 0.98 0.19 -2.73
C ILE A 436 2.41 0.31 -2.21
N LYS A 437 3.15 -0.80 -2.20
CA LYS A 437 4.56 -0.81 -1.79
C LYS A 437 5.40 0.14 -2.64
N GLU A 438 5.17 0.16 -3.95
CA GLU A 438 5.91 1.03 -4.87
C GLU A 438 5.52 2.51 -4.70
N LEU A 439 4.24 2.81 -4.49
CA LEU A 439 3.75 4.16 -4.18
C LEU A 439 4.38 4.70 -2.89
N GLU A 440 4.36 3.91 -1.82
CA GLU A 440 5.00 4.26 -0.54
C GLU A 440 6.52 4.49 -0.71
N LYS A 441 7.21 3.59 -1.41
CA LYS A 441 8.65 3.72 -1.71
C LYS A 441 8.99 5.00 -2.47
N ARG A 442 8.12 5.42 -3.41
CA ARG A 442 8.30 6.64 -4.23
C ARG A 442 7.76 7.90 -3.55
N GLY A 443 7.23 7.82 -2.32
CA GLY A 443 6.64 8.97 -1.61
C GLY A 443 5.30 9.44 -2.19
N ILE A 444 4.67 8.63 -3.05
CA ILE A 444 3.42 8.96 -3.74
C ILE A 444 2.25 8.46 -2.90
N GLY A 445 1.38 9.38 -2.51
CA GLY A 445 0.21 9.08 -1.68
C GLY A 445 0.52 9.01 -0.18
N ARG A 446 -0.53 8.76 0.59
CA ARG A 446 -0.57 8.75 2.05
C ARG A 446 -1.52 7.65 2.53
N PRO A 447 -1.51 7.27 3.82
CA PRO A 447 -2.47 6.33 4.40
C PRO A 447 -3.94 6.54 3.97
N SER A 448 -4.38 7.79 3.84
CA SER A 448 -5.73 8.15 3.41
C SER A 448 -6.01 8.00 1.91
N THR A 449 -4.99 7.78 1.07
CA THR A 449 -5.12 7.87 -0.39
C THR A 449 -4.83 6.57 -1.12
N TYR A 450 -4.10 5.60 -0.54
CA TYR A 450 -3.73 4.37 -1.26
C TYR A 450 -4.96 3.63 -1.84
N ALA A 451 -5.98 3.40 -1.00
CA ALA A 451 -7.19 2.70 -1.43
C ALA A 451 -8.00 3.49 -2.49
N SER A 452 -8.05 4.82 -2.38
CA SER A 452 -8.79 5.67 -3.32
C SER A 452 -8.07 5.81 -4.66
N ILE A 453 -6.74 5.82 -4.69
CA ILE A 453 -5.94 5.76 -5.90
C ILE A 453 -6.26 4.48 -6.67
N MET A 454 -6.17 3.31 -6.01
CA MET A 454 -6.46 2.00 -6.63
C MET A 454 -7.88 1.96 -7.20
N LYS A 455 -8.86 2.41 -6.42
CA LYS A 455 -10.25 2.49 -6.86
C LYS A 455 -10.41 3.40 -8.07
N THR A 456 -9.77 4.58 -8.06
CA THR A 456 -9.91 5.57 -9.13
C THR A 456 -9.36 5.06 -10.46
N ILE A 457 -8.13 4.51 -10.48
CA ILE A 457 -7.54 4.02 -11.75
C ILE A 457 -8.31 2.82 -12.33
N ALA A 458 -8.92 1.99 -11.47
CA ALA A 458 -9.80 0.91 -11.88
C ALA A 458 -11.16 1.42 -12.40
N ASP A 459 -11.86 2.27 -11.64
CA ASP A 459 -13.18 2.80 -11.99
C ASP A 459 -13.14 3.62 -13.29
N ARG A 460 -12.00 4.26 -13.60
CA ARG A 460 -11.78 5.00 -14.84
C ARG A 460 -11.42 4.12 -16.04
N GLY A 461 -11.31 2.81 -15.85
CA GLY A 461 -10.97 1.86 -16.91
C GLY A 461 -9.53 1.99 -17.41
N TYR A 462 -8.62 2.57 -16.62
CA TYR A 462 -7.21 2.65 -16.98
C TYR A 462 -6.45 1.37 -16.71
N VAL A 463 -6.96 0.55 -15.79
CA VAL A 463 -6.33 -0.68 -15.34
C VAL A 463 -7.40 -1.76 -15.25
N GLU A 464 -7.07 -2.94 -15.76
CA GLU A 464 -7.85 -4.17 -15.57
C GLU A 464 -7.12 -5.12 -14.62
N LYS A 465 -7.89 -5.95 -13.90
CA LYS A 465 -7.35 -7.01 -13.05
C LYS A 465 -7.30 -8.32 -13.83
N LEU A 466 -6.10 -8.86 -14.03
CA LEU A 466 -5.88 -10.23 -14.53
C LEU A 466 -5.50 -11.11 -13.35
N GLY A 467 -6.48 -11.81 -12.77
CA GLY A 467 -6.33 -12.45 -11.48
C GLY A 467 -5.95 -11.41 -10.41
N ARG A 468 -4.74 -11.52 -9.86
CA ARG A 468 -4.19 -10.55 -8.88
C ARG A 468 -3.33 -9.45 -9.52
N ALA A 469 -2.95 -9.59 -10.78
CA ALA A 469 -2.09 -8.65 -11.47
C ALA A 469 -2.90 -7.45 -12.01
N LEU A 470 -2.31 -6.26 -11.92
CA LEU A 470 -2.80 -5.02 -12.51
C LEU A 470 -2.18 -4.85 -13.88
N LYS A 471 -3.01 -4.78 -14.92
CA LYS A 471 -2.56 -4.53 -16.29
C LYS A 471 -3.16 -3.21 -16.78
N PRO A 472 -2.33 -2.25 -17.23
CA PRO A 472 -2.84 -1.07 -17.92
C PRO A 472 -3.65 -1.45 -19.15
N THR A 473 -4.82 -0.87 -19.31
CA THR A 473 -5.58 -0.96 -20.55
C THR A 473 -4.89 -0.12 -21.63
N ALA A 474 -5.26 -0.31 -22.89
CA ALA A 474 -4.76 0.56 -23.96
C ALA A 474 -5.12 2.04 -23.73
N THR A 475 -6.28 2.31 -23.13
CA THR A 475 -6.64 3.67 -22.69
C THR A 475 -5.66 4.18 -21.63
N GLY A 476 -5.33 3.35 -20.63
CA GLY A 476 -4.35 3.69 -19.59
C GLY A 476 -2.97 3.99 -20.18
N MET A 477 -2.50 3.18 -21.13
CA MET A 477 -1.22 3.37 -21.81
C MET A 477 -1.15 4.69 -22.59
N VAL A 478 -2.21 5.05 -23.34
CA VAL A 478 -2.27 6.31 -24.09
C VAL A 478 -2.28 7.50 -23.16
N VAL A 479 -3.11 7.47 -22.13
CA VAL A 479 -3.20 8.59 -21.18
C VAL A 479 -1.88 8.78 -20.45
N SER A 480 -1.25 7.69 -19.99
CA SER A 480 0.06 7.75 -19.35
C SER A 480 1.11 8.33 -20.31
N GLY A 481 1.25 7.75 -21.51
CA GLY A 481 2.25 8.21 -22.48
C GLY A 481 2.05 9.67 -22.89
N TRP A 482 0.81 10.08 -23.13
CA TRP A 482 0.51 11.48 -23.48
C TRP A 482 0.85 12.45 -22.36
N LEU A 483 0.59 12.07 -21.09
CA LEU A 483 0.95 12.87 -19.93
C LEU A 483 2.46 12.92 -19.69
N GLU A 484 3.16 11.80 -19.89
CA GLU A 484 4.62 11.73 -19.79
C GLU A 484 5.29 12.65 -20.82
N GLU A 485 4.79 12.68 -22.05
CA GLU A 485 5.33 13.53 -23.12
C GLU A 485 5.01 15.02 -22.92
N ASN A 486 3.80 15.33 -22.46
CA ASN A 486 3.31 16.72 -22.45
C ASN A 486 3.38 17.41 -21.10
N PHE A 487 3.41 16.65 -20.01
CA PHE A 487 3.43 17.13 -18.62
C PHE A 487 4.45 16.36 -17.75
N PRO A 488 5.70 16.13 -18.23
CA PRO A 488 6.67 15.25 -17.55
C PRO A 488 6.93 15.65 -16.09
N THR A 489 6.98 16.96 -15.80
CA THR A 489 7.13 17.49 -14.44
C THR A 489 5.97 17.09 -13.54
N TYR A 490 4.72 17.30 -13.99
CA TYR A 490 3.52 17.14 -13.16
C TYR A 490 3.09 15.69 -12.96
N VAL A 491 3.63 14.76 -13.76
CA VAL A 491 3.46 13.31 -13.56
C VAL A 491 4.74 12.61 -13.13
N SER A 492 5.74 13.39 -12.69
CA SER A 492 6.94 12.83 -12.06
C SER A 492 6.67 12.40 -10.63
N ASP A 493 7.38 11.34 -10.23
CA ASP A 493 7.34 10.82 -8.87
C ASP A 493 7.81 11.89 -7.88
N THR A 494 8.92 12.56 -8.20
CA THR A 494 9.52 13.63 -7.40
C THR A 494 8.54 14.77 -7.13
N PHE A 495 7.91 15.30 -8.18
CA PHE A 495 6.95 16.40 -8.03
C PHE A 495 5.74 16.02 -7.17
N THR A 496 5.26 14.79 -7.34
CA THR A 496 4.09 14.31 -6.57
C THR A 496 4.43 14.11 -5.10
N ALA A 497 5.63 13.60 -4.82
CA ALA A 497 6.14 13.45 -3.46
C ALA A 497 6.38 14.82 -2.80
N GLU A 498 7.07 15.73 -3.49
CA GLU A 498 7.32 17.11 -3.03
C GLU A 498 6.01 17.82 -2.69
N MET A 499 5.01 17.79 -3.58
CA MET A 499 3.71 18.41 -3.31
C MET A 499 2.99 17.82 -2.09
N GLU A 500 3.11 16.51 -1.85
CA GLU A 500 2.55 15.93 -0.62
C GLU A 500 3.35 16.36 0.63
N ASP A 501 4.66 16.56 0.52
CA ASP A 501 5.49 17.09 1.61
C ASP A 501 5.14 18.57 1.89
N GLU A 502 4.90 19.39 0.86
CA GLU A 502 4.43 20.78 1.00
C GLU A 502 3.07 20.86 1.71
N LEU A 503 2.16 19.94 1.42
CA LEU A 503 0.88 19.82 2.14
C LEU A 503 1.06 19.43 3.60
N ASP A 504 2.06 18.60 3.90
CA ASP A 504 2.40 18.20 5.26
C ASP A 504 3.13 19.35 6.01
N GLU A 505 3.90 20.19 5.33
CA GLU A 505 4.46 21.45 5.87
C GLU A 505 3.36 22.46 6.22
N ILE A 506 2.32 22.61 5.39
CA ILE A 506 1.13 23.42 5.74
C ILE A 506 0.48 22.88 7.01
N ALA A 507 0.34 21.55 7.13
CA ALA A 507 -0.25 20.91 8.30
C ALA A 507 0.54 21.18 9.59
N ARG A 508 1.86 21.38 9.50
CA ARG A 508 2.73 21.75 10.63
C ARG A 508 2.86 23.26 10.85
N GLY A 509 2.28 24.08 9.97
CA GLY A 509 2.41 25.55 10.02
C GLY A 509 3.77 26.07 9.54
N GLU A 510 4.54 25.24 8.84
CA GLU A 510 5.87 25.57 8.30
C GLU A 510 5.80 26.26 6.93
N ARG A 511 4.63 26.17 6.26
CA ARG A 511 4.40 26.73 4.92
C ARG A 511 3.03 27.40 4.82
N GLY A 512 2.94 28.46 4.02
CA GLY A 512 1.71 29.21 3.77
C GLY A 512 0.82 28.61 2.66
N TYR A 513 -0.50 28.63 2.89
CA TYR A 513 -1.51 28.07 1.96
C TYR A 513 -1.47 28.77 0.59
N THR A 514 -1.61 30.10 0.56
CA THR A 514 -1.81 30.86 -0.69
C THR A 514 -0.55 30.85 -1.52
N GLU A 515 0.61 30.97 -0.88
CA GLU A 515 1.93 30.93 -1.51
C GLU A 515 2.17 29.57 -2.19
N THR A 516 1.81 28.47 -1.51
CA THR A 516 1.95 27.11 -2.07
C THR A 516 1.07 26.93 -3.30
N LEU A 517 -0.21 27.30 -3.21
CA LEU A 517 -1.14 27.16 -4.33
C LEU A 517 -0.77 28.06 -5.51
N ALA A 518 -0.30 29.29 -5.26
CA ALA A 518 0.15 30.21 -6.30
C ALA A 518 1.41 29.70 -7.02
N ALA A 519 2.39 29.22 -6.25
CA ALA A 519 3.64 28.67 -6.77
C ALA A 519 3.39 27.45 -7.67
N PHE A 520 2.39 26.62 -7.32
CA PHE A 520 1.95 25.51 -8.15
C PHE A 520 1.15 25.96 -9.38
N TYR A 521 0.09 26.74 -9.17
CA TYR A 521 -0.94 26.92 -10.20
C TYR A 521 -0.48 27.79 -11.37
N GLY A 522 0.27 28.86 -11.11
CA GLY A 522 0.72 29.77 -12.15
C GLY A 522 1.51 29.08 -13.28
N PRO A 523 2.57 28.31 -12.97
CA PRO A 523 3.27 27.50 -13.96
C PRO A 523 2.41 26.39 -14.58
N PHE A 524 1.55 25.74 -13.78
CA PHE A 524 0.70 24.65 -14.24
C PHE A 524 -0.31 25.12 -15.29
N GLU A 525 -1.01 26.22 -15.03
CA GLU A 525 -1.99 26.78 -15.95
C GLU A 525 -1.33 27.18 -17.28
N LYS A 526 -0.16 27.81 -17.23
CA LYS A 526 0.63 28.14 -18.43
C LYS A 526 0.97 26.89 -19.24
N ALA A 527 1.37 25.81 -18.57
CA ALA A 527 1.66 24.53 -19.22
C ALA A 527 0.41 23.93 -19.88
N VAL A 528 -0.74 23.95 -19.20
CA VAL A 528 -2.02 23.46 -19.76
C VAL A 528 -2.41 24.28 -21.00
N ARG A 529 -2.39 25.62 -20.91
CA ARG A 529 -2.73 26.52 -22.03
C ARG A 529 -1.81 26.33 -23.24
N ALA A 530 -0.50 26.13 -23.01
CA ALA A 530 0.47 25.90 -24.08
C ALA A 530 0.16 24.63 -24.90
N LYS A 531 -0.55 23.66 -24.30
CA LYS A 531 -0.87 22.36 -24.90
C LYS A 531 -2.28 22.32 -25.51
N ASP A 532 -3.09 23.37 -25.36
CA ASP A 532 -4.45 23.43 -25.90
C ASP A 532 -4.51 23.45 -27.44
N LYS A 533 -3.39 23.74 -28.12
CA LYS A 533 -3.30 23.72 -29.60
C LYS A 533 -2.79 22.40 -30.18
N LEU A 534 -2.44 21.41 -29.35
CA LEU A 534 -1.94 20.12 -29.84
C LEU A 534 -2.99 19.37 -30.69
N PRO A 535 -2.58 18.54 -31.66
CA PRO A 535 -3.49 17.64 -32.35
C PRO A 535 -4.08 16.61 -31.37
N LYS A 536 -5.14 15.91 -31.79
CA LYS A 536 -5.69 14.80 -31.01
C LYS A 536 -4.71 13.62 -31.03
N ALA A 537 -4.35 13.15 -29.85
CA ALA A 537 -3.54 11.96 -29.60
C ALA A 537 -4.44 10.73 -29.42
N THR A 538 -5.06 10.28 -30.52
CA THR A 538 -5.84 9.04 -30.57
C THR A 538 -5.10 7.87 -31.19
N SER A 539 -3.91 8.09 -31.77
CA SER A 539 -3.10 7.03 -32.35
C SER A 539 -2.42 6.21 -31.25
N LEU A 540 -2.39 4.89 -31.43
CA LEU A 540 -1.78 3.90 -30.55
C LEU A 540 -0.52 3.27 -31.17
N GLY A 541 -0.08 3.81 -32.31
CA GLY A 541 1.01 3.26 -33.12
C GLY A 541 0.49 2.46 -34.32
N ASP A 542 1.42 2.14 -35.19
CA ASP A 542 1.14 1.40 -36.42
C ASP A 542 0.77 -0.06 -36.12
N VAL A 543 -0.16 -0.57 -36.91
CA VAL A 543 -0.42 -2.00 -36.98
C VAL A 543 0.79 -2.65 -37.67
N PRO A 544 1.28 -3.80 -37.18
CA PRO A 544 2.41 -4.49 -37.80
C PRO A 544 2.18 -4.70 -39.31
N PRO A 545 3.20 -4.52 -40.17
CA PRO A 545 3.06 -4.60 -41.63
C PRO A 545 2.47 -5.91 -42.16
N GLU A 546 2.54 -6.98 -41.38
CA GLU A 546 1.91 -8.28 -41.66
C GLU A 546 0.37 -8.26 -41.60
N PHE A 547 -0.24 -7.20 -41.06
CA PHE A 547 -1.69 -6.98 -41.04
C PHE A 547 -2.05 -5.69 -41.81
N PRO A 548 -1.93 -5.68 -43.16
CA PRO A 548 -2.33 -4.52 -43.96
C PRO A 548 -3.86 -4.41 -44.05
N CYS A 549 -4.34 -3.25 -44.50
CA CYS A 549 -5.76 -3.03 -44.72
C CYS A 549 -6.34 -4.09 -45.69
N PRO A 550 -7.39 -4.84 -45.31
CA PRO A 550 -7.94 -5.91 -46.14
C PRO A 550 -8.60 -5.41 -47.43
N LEU A 551 -8.87 -4.10 -47.53
CA LEU A 551 -9.51 -3.49 -48.70
C LEU A 551 -8.52 -2.91 -49.71
N CYS A 552 -7.40 -2.35 -49.25
CA CYS A 552 -6.47 -1.61 -50.12
C CYS A 552 -5.00 -1.98 -49.94
N GLY A 553 -4.65 -2.85 -49.00
CA GLY A 553 -3.27 -3.25 -48.72
C GLY A 553 -2.40 -2.17 -48.06
N GLY A 554 -2.96 -1.00 -47.74
CA GLY A 554 -2.23 0.09 -47.09
C GLY A 554 -1.91 -0.18 -45.61
N PRO A 555 -0.93 0.55 -45.04
CA PRO A 555 -0.62 0.47 -43.62
C PRO A 555 -1.82 0.92 -42.78
N MET A 556 -2.00 0.28 -41.63
CA MET A 556 -3.05 0.61 -40.67
C MET A 556 -2.42 1.14 -39.36
N GLU A 557 -3.20 1.86 -38.58
CA GLU A 557 -2.82 2.30 -37.23
C GLU A 557 -3.89 1.88 -36.21
N PHE A 558 -3.48 1.56 -35.00
CA PHE A 558 -4.41 1.38 -33.89
C PHE A 558 -4.96 2.75 -33.47
N LYS A 559 -6.27 2.87 -33.28
CA LYS A 559 -6.90 4.12 -32.83
C LYS A 559 -7.76 3.93 -31.60
N LEU A 560 -7.57 4.81 -30.62
CA LEU A 560 -8.45 4.91 -29.48
C LEU A 560 -9.75 5.62 -29.90
N GLY A 561 -10.78 4.82 -30.21
CA GLY A 561 -12.11 5.27 -30.54
C GLY A 561 -13.05 5.34 -29.34
N ARG A 562 -14.35 5.61 -29.62
CA ARG A 562 -15.41 5.62 -28.61
C ARG A 562 -15.70 4.22 -28.05
N GLY A 563 -15.53 3.18 -28.87
CA GLY A 563 -15.79 1.78 -28.50
C GLY A 563 -14.59 1.03 -27.89
N GLY A 564 -13.40 1.64 -27.84
CA GLY A 564 -12.17 0.95 -27.48
C GLY A 564 -11.06 1.20 -28.51
N VAL A 565 -10.06 0.32 -28.52
CA VAL A 565 -9.05 0.24 -29.58
C VAL A 565 -9.62 -0.49 -30.78
#